data_AF-A0A3P6RI40-F1
#
_entry.id   AF-A0A3P6RI40-F1
#
_cell.length_a   1.000
_cell.length_b   1.000
_cell.length_c   1.000
_cell.angle_alpha   90.00
_cell.angle_beta   90.00
_cell.angle_gamma   90.00
#
_symmetry.space_group_name_H-M   'P 1'
#
loop_
_entity.id
_entity.type
_entity.pdbx_description
1 polymer ?
#
loop_
_entity_poly.entity_id
_entity_poly.type
_entity_poly.pdbx_seq_one_letter_code
_entity_poly.pdbx_strand_id
1 'polypeptide(L)'
;MNLKIKCYDANVSLENCAWIKNIKYYAYSAHDTTVAALLATFGDETDVIRGGMPKYTASVALELWQLEEGPAVRVLFHKAFHHGYHPITHLIKGCPEDKEFCPFEVLILLN
;
A
#
# COMPACT_ATOMS: atom_id res chain seq x y z
N MET A 1 1.23 -10.13 -0.22
CA MET A 1 2.62 -9.64 -0.49
C MET A 1 3.70 -10.62 -0.05
N ASN A 2 3.58 -11.30 1.10
CA ASN A 2 4.55 -12.33 1.56
C ASN A 2 5.00 -13.33 0.49
N LEU A 3 4.05 -13.92 -0.26
CA LEU A 3 4.38 -14.87 -1.32
C LEU A 3 5.17 -14.21 -2.47
N LYS A 4 4.85 -12.95 -2.84
CA LYS A 4 5.58 -12.22 -3.88
C LYS A 4 7.03 -11.95 -3.46
N ILE A 5 7.25 -11.56 -2.21
CA ILE A 5 8.60 -11.35 -1.64
C ILE A 5 9.38 -12.66 -1.67
N LYS A 6 8.81 -13.77 -1.17
CA LYS A 6 9.46 -15.08 -1.20
C LYS A 6 9.80 -15.54 -2.61
N CYS A 7 8.91 -15.32 -3.57
CA CYS A 7 9.11 -15.67 -4.98
C CYS A 7 10.01 -14.70 -5.75
N TYR A 8 10.42 -13.60 -5.14
CA TYR A 8 11.39 -12.66 -5.71
C TYR A 8 12.83 -13.10 -5.40
N ASP A 9 13.05 -13.85 -4.32
CA ASP A 9 14.36 -14.40 -3.98
C ASP A 9 14.81 -15.41 -5.05
N ALA A 10 15.93 -15.11 -5.71
CA ALA A 10 16.49 -15.94 -6.77
C ALA A 10 16.97 -17.31 -6.29
N ASN A 11 17.21 -17.46 -4.98
CA ASN A 11 17.67 -18.71 -4.38
C ASN A 11 16.53 -19.65 -3.98
N VAL A 12 15.28 -19.20 -4.12
CA VAL A 12 14.09 -19.94 -3.70
C VAL A 12 13.42 -20.54 -4.94
N SER A 13 13.79 -21.79 -5.26
CA SER A 13 13.13 -22.64 -6.26
C SER A 13 11.84 -23.23 -5.66
N LEU A 14 10.81 -22.41 -5.51
CA LEU A 14 9.47 -22.91 -5.23
C LEU A 14 8.77 -23.22 -6.56
N GLU A 15 8.40 -24.48 -6.77
CA GLU A 15 7.68 -24.96 -7.97
C GLU A 15 6.44 -24.09 -8.30
N ASN A 16 5.89 -23.38 -7.31
CA ASN A 16 4.69 -22.55 -7.42
C ASN A 16 4.93 -21.04 -7.59
N CYS A 17 6.15 -20.56 -7.90
CA CYS A 17 6.38 -19.12 -8.09
C CYS A 17 6.10 -18.59 -9.51
N ALA A 18 5.96 -19.48 -10.51
CA ALA A 18 5.82 -19.10 -11.92
C ALA A 18 4.63 -18.14 -12.16
N TRP A 19 3.49 -18.41 -11.53
CA TRP A 19 2.27 -17.61 -11.72
C TRP A 19 2.39 -16.20 -11.12
N ILE A 20 3.06 -16.03 -9.98
CA ILE A 20 3.12 -14.74 -9.27
C ILE A 20 4.30 -13.88 -9.73
N LYS A 21 5.36 -14.47 -10.30
CA LYS A 21 6.58 -13.76 -10.69
C LYS A 21 6.31 -12.62 -11.67
N ASN A 22 5.42 -12.84 -12.64
CA ASN A 22 5.11 -11.87 -13.69
C ASN A 22 3.95 -10.92 -13.33
N ILE A 23 3.21 -11.16 -12.26
CA ILE A 23 2.15 -10.24 -11.82
C ILE A 23 2.77 -8.96 -11.28
N LYS A 24 2.40 -7.82 -11.88
CA LYS A 24 2.92 -6.48 -11.52
C LYS A 24 2.00 -5.73 -10.57
N TYR A 25 0.69 -5.88 -10.72
CA TYR A 25 -0.28 -5.24 -9.85
C TYR A 25 -1.58 -6.04 -9.81
N TYR A 26 -2.36 -5.80 -8.76
CA TYR A 26 -3.77 -6.17 -8.67
C TYR A 26 -4.58 -4.89 -8.61
N ALA A 27 -5.69 -4.83 -9.34
CA ALA A 27 -6.61 -3.71 -9.31
C ALA A 27 -8.00 -4.20 -8.92
N TYR A 28 -8.60 -3.52 -7.96
CA TYR A 28 -9.94 -3.81 -7.47
C TYR A 28 -10.81 -2.59 -7.69
N SER A 29 -11.90 -2.76 -8.44
CA SER A 29 -12.92 -1.72 -8.56
C SER A 29 -13.82 -1.78 -7.33
N ALA A 30 -14.01 -0.65 -6.67
CA ALA A 30 -14.73 -0.57 -5.40
C ALA A 30 -15.50 0.76 -5.27
N HIS A 31 -16.23 0.90 -4.17
CA HIS A 31 -16.96 2.11 -3.83
C HIS A 31 -16.10 3.03 -2.92
N ASP A 32 -16.51 4.29 -2.85
CA ASP A 32 -15.99 5.30 -1.91
C ASP A 32 -15.94 4.80 -0.46
N THR A 33 -16.96 4.07 -0.01
CA THR A 33 -17.00 3.44 1.31
C THR A 33 -15.90 2.41 1.54
N THR A 34 -15.52 1.64 0.52
CA THR A 34 -14.41 0.70 0.61
C THR A 34 -13.08 1.44 0.75
N VAL A 35 -12.89 2.51 -0.03
CA VAL A 35 -11.69 3.34 0.05
C VAL A 35 -11.60 4.03 1.41
N ALA A 36 -12.70 4.59 1.90
CA ALA A 36 -12.78 5.22 3.21
C ALA A 36 -12.43 4.24 4.33
N ALA A 37 -13.02 3.03 4.30
CA ALA A 37 -12.74 1.99 5.29
C ALA A 37 -11.26 1.58 5.26
N LEU A 38 -10.68 1.36 4.08
CA LEU A 38 -9.25 1.03 3.96
C LEU A 38 -8.37 2.14 4.54
N LEU A 39 -8.66 3.40 4.21
CA LEU A 39 -7.93 4.56 4.74
C LEU A 39 -8.04 4.65 6.27
N ALA A 40 -9.21 4.40 6.85
CA ALA A 40 -9.42 4.37 8.29
C ALA A 40 -8.65 3.24 9.01
N THR A 41 -8.29 2.15 8.31
CA THR A 41 -7.44 1.11 8.91
C THR A 41 -5.96 1.51 9.00
N PHE A 42 -5.51 2.49 8.22
CA PHE A 42 -4.11 2.89 8.21
C PHE A 42 -3.72 3.73 9.41
N GLY A 43 -4.60 4.60 9.91
CA GLY A 43 -4.27 5.53 10.98
C GLY A 43 -5.49 6.31 11.44
N ASP A 44 -5.26 7.46 12.06
CA ASP A 44 -6.34 8.31 12.54
C ASP A 44 -7.23 8.78 11.37
N GLU A 45 -8.51 8.42 11.42
CA GLU A 45 -9.51 8.78 10.41
C GLU A 45 -9.52 10.28 10.11
N THR A 46 -9.31 11.10 11.15
CA THR A 46 -9.30 12.56 11.06
C THR A 46 -8.12 13.10 10.27
N ASP A 47 -7.04 12.34 10.15
CA ASP A 47 -5.86 12.69 9.35
C ASP A 47 -5.91 12.08 7.95
N VAL A 48 -6.40 10.85 7.82
CA VAL A 48 -6.41 10.13 6.54
C VAL A 48 -7.60 10.54 5.65
N ILE A 49 -8.77 10.81 6.22
CA ILE A 49 -10.01 11.19 5.48
C ILE A 49 -10.25 12.71 5.56
N ARG A 50 -9.19 13.51 5.73
CA ARG A 50 -9.29 14.98 5.80
C ARG A 50 -10.08 15.56 4.63
N GLY A 51 -11.22 16.16 4.96
CA GLY A 51 -12.13 16.78 3.99
C GLY A 51 -13.22 15.87 3.43
N GLY A 52 -13.54 14.77 4.13
CA GLY A 52 -14.72 13.94 3.89
C GLY A 52 -14.48 12.74 2.99
N MET A 53 -15.57 12.06 2.63
CA MET A 53 -15.54 10.80 1.88
C MET A 53 -14.73 10.91 0.57
N PRO A 54 -14.02 9.83 0.17
CA PRO A 54 -13.33 9.75 -1.10
C PRO A 54 -14.26 10.11 -2.26
N LYS A 55 -13.78 10.96 -3.19
CA LYS A 55 -14.60 11.42 -4.31
C LYS A 55 -14.57 10.42 -5.46
N TYR A 56 -15.36 10.69 -6.50
CA TYR A 56 -15.32 9.92 -7.74
C TYR A 56 -13.88 9.78 -8.26
N THR A 57 -13.55 8.55 -8.68
CA THR A 57 -12.22 8.04 -9.07
C THR A 57 -11.17 7.93 -7.98
N ALA A 58 -11.51 8.16 -6.70
CA ALA A 58 -10.54 7.98 -5.63
C ALA A 58 -9.98 6.55 -5.59
N SER A 59 -8.68 6.43 -5.33
CA SER A 59 -7.98 5.16 -5.28
C SER A 59 -6.78 5.22 -4.35
N VAL A 60 -6.44 4.06 -3.79
CA VAL A 60 -5.25 3.86 -2.97
C VAL A 60 -4.35 2.87 -3.70
N ALA A 61 -3.06 3.20 -3.82
CA ALA A 61 -2.05 2.29 -4.33
C ALA A 61 -1.08 1.91 -3.20
N LEU A 62 -0.89 0.60 -3.01
CA LEU A 62 0.13 0.05 -2.12
C LEU A 62 1.23 -0.55 -2.98
N GLU A 63 2.39 0.08 -2.99
CA GLU A 63 3.53 -0.34 -3.78
C GLU A 63 4.50 -1.12 -2.91
N LEU A 64 4.87 -2.33 -3.35
CA LEU A 64 5.95 -3.11 -2.73
C LEU A 64 7.28 -2.75 -3.38
N TRP A 65 8.23 -2.31 -2.58
CA TRP A 65 9.57 -1.91 -2.99
C TRP A 65 10.62 -2.82 -2.36
N GLN A 66 11.69 -3.09 -3.11
CA GLN A 66 12.90 -3.71 -2.58
C GLN A 66 13.97 -2.63 -2.47
N LEU A 67 14.24 -2.16 -1.25
CA LEU A 67 15.27 -1.18 -0.95
C LEU A 67 16.57 -1.88 -0.48
N GLU A 68 17.63 -1.11 -0.26
CA GLU A 68 18.90 -1.63 0.29
C GLU A 68 18.69 -2.20 1.69
N GLU A 69 17.84 -1.57 2.50
CA GLU A 69 17.51 -1.99 3.87
C GLU A 69 16.51 -3.14 3.93
N GLY A 70 15.91 -3.52 2.79
CA GLY A 70 14.97 -4.64 2.68
C GLY A 70 13.62 -4.28 2.03
N PRO A 71 12.63 -5.19 2.11
CA PRO A 71 11.30 -4.96 1.57
C PRO A 71 10.58 -3.83 2.31
N ALA A 72 10.02 -2.89 1.56
CA ALA A 72 9.30 -1.74 2.07
C ALA A 72 8.01 -1.50 1.29
N VAL A 73 7.11 -0.71 1.88
CA VAL A 73 5.85 -0.31 1.26
C VAL A 73 5.76 1.20 1.16
N ARG A 74 5.29 1.67 0.02
CA ARG A 74 4.86 3.06 -0.18
C ARG A 74 3.37 3.06 -0.42
N VAL A 75 2.64 3.91 0.30
CA VAL A 75 1.19 4.03 0.13
C VAL A 75 0.88 5.40 -0.45
N LEU A 76 0.15 5.37 -1.57
CA LEU A 76 -0.24 6.55 -2.32
C LEU A 76 -1.76 6.68 -2.31
N PHE A 77 -2.24 7.92 -2.19
CA PHE A 77 -3.65 8.24 -2.32
C PHE A 77 -3.90 9.17 -3.51
N HIS A 78 -4.90 8.83 -4.30
CA HIS A 78 -5.47 9.68 -5.34
C HIS A 78 -6.90 10.03 -4.90
N LYS A 79 -7.16 11.32 -4.65
CA LYS A 79 -8.40 11.75 -3.99
C LYS A 79 -9.58 11.96 -4.93
N ALA A 80 -9.34 12.36 -6.19
CA ALA A 80 -10.36 12.56 -7.22
C ALA A 80 -9.72 12.79 -8.59
N PHE A 81 -10.54 12.78 -9.65
CA PHE A 81 -10.16 12.85 -11.07
C PHE A 81 -9.08 13.88 -11.45
N HIS A 82 -9.03 15.05 -10.80
CA HIS A 82 -8.06 16.12 -11.10
C HIS A 82 -6.81 16.12 -10.20
N HIS A 83 -6.64 15.13 -9.33
CA HIS A 83 -5.50 15.05 -8.42
C HIS A 83 -4.50 13.98 -8.85
N GLY A 84 -3.21 14.21 -8.60
CA GLY A 84 -2.21 13.16 -8.71
C GLY A 84 -2.22 12.22 -7.49
N TYR A 85 -1.56 11.08 -7.62
CA TYR A 85 -1.18 10.28 -6.46
C TYR A 85 -0.20 11.07 -5.59
N HIS A 86 -0.40 11.05 -4.28
CA HIS A 86 0.53 11.61 -3.30
C HIS A 86 0.78 10.61 -2.17
N PRO A 87 1.99 10.60 -1.58
CA PRO A 87 2.32 9.67 -0.52
C PRO A 87 1.56 9.99 0.76
N ILE A 88 0.97 8.96 1.34
CA ILE A 88 0.33 8.97 2.66
C ILE A 88 0.96 7.94 3.62
N THR A 89 2.13 7.39 3.26
CA THR A 89 2.83 6.36 4.05
C THR A 89 3.04 6.78 5.51
N HIS A 90 3.36 8.05 5.75
CA HIS A 90 3.58 8.62 7.09
C HIS A 90 2.31 8.67 7.96
N LEU A 91 1.12 8.57 7.35
CA LEU A 91 -0.14 8.52 8.08
C LEU A 91 -0.48 7.11 8.59
N ILE A 92 0.31 6.11 8.19
CA ILE A 92 0.11 4.73 8.60
C ILE A 92 0.71 4.52 9.99
N LYS A 93 -0.08 3.99 10.91
CA LYS A 93 0.33 3.69 12.28
C LYS A 93 1.60 2.83 12.30
N GLY A 94 2.61 3.30 13.03
CA GLY A 94 3.89 2.63 13.19
C GLY A 94 4.90 2.90 12.08
N CYS A 95 4.50 3.49 10.96
CA CYS A 95 5.44 3.91 9.92
C CYS A 95 6.18 5.20 10.35
N PRO A 96 7.43 5.42 9.90
CA PRO A 96 8.17 6.64 10.24
C PRO A 96 7.50 7.89 9.66
N GLU A 97 7.40 8.95 10.47
CA GLU A 97 6.70 10.20 10.10
C GLU A 97 7.42 10.98 8.98
N ASP A 98 8.74 10.81 8.85
CA ASP A 98 9.61 11.57 7.94
C ASP A 98 10.08 10.75 6.73
N LYS A 99 9.53 9.55 6.51
CA LYS A 99 9.95 8.66 5.42
C LYS A 99 8.85 8.41 4.40
N GLU A 100 9.27 8.36 3.14
CA GLU A 100 8.42 8.00 2.00
C GLU A 100 8.00 6.52 2.02
N PHE A 101 8.83 5.67 2.63
CA PHE A 101 8.67 4.22 2.68
C PHE A 101 8.53 3.73 4.12
N CYS A 102 7.73 2.69 4.29
CA CYS A 102 7.55 2.00 5.56
C CYS A 102 8.08 0.57 5.45
N PRO A 103 8.87 0.07 6.42
CA PRO A 103 9.32 -1.33 6.40
C PRO A 103 8.13 -2.28 6.29
N PHE A 104 8.22 -3.28 5.42
CA PHE A 104 7.11 -4.18 5.14
C PHE A 104 6.59 -4.90 6.39
N GLU A 105 7.49 -5.23 7.32
CA GLU A 105 7.18 -5.88 8.59
C GLU A 105 6.30 -5.01 9.50
N VAL A 106 6.45 -3.68 9.45
CA VAL A 106 5.62 -2.76 10.23
C VAL A 106 4.18 -2.77 9.73
N LEU A 107 3.99 -2.76 8.41
CA LEU A 107 2.65 -2.74 7.82
C LEU A 107 1.84 -4.02 8.10
N ILE A 108 2.49 -5.19 8.10
CA ILE A 108 1.80 -6.47 8.36
C ILE A 108 1.48 -6.69 9.85
N LEU A 109 2.00 -5.85 10.75
CA LEU A 109 1.76 -5.90 12.19
C LEU A 109 0.66 -4.92 12.64
N LEU A 110 -0.04 -4.27 11.71
CA LEU A 110 -1.26 -3.50 12.00
C LEU A 110 -2.34 -4.46 12.53
N ASN A 111 -2.35 -4.66 13.85
CA ASN A 111 -3.41 -5.27 14.65
C ASN A 111 -4.23 -4.19 15.36
#